data_AF-A0A366ZTX0-F1
#
_entry.id   AF-A0A366ZTX0-F1
#
_cell.length_a   1.000
_cell.length_b   1.000
_cell.length_c   1.000
_cell.angle_alpha   90.00
_cell.angle_beta   90.00
_cell.angle_gamma   90.00
#
_symmetry.space_group_name_H-M   'P 1'
#
loop_
_entity.id
_entity.type
_entity.pdbx_description
1 polymer ?
#
loop_
_entity_poly.entity_id
_entity_poly.type
_entity_poly.pdbx_seq_one_letter_code
_entity_poly.pdbx_strand_id
1 'polypeptide(L)'
;MSATNSRSRLAAGLFACGLGLLTGCTFGSENVQCSPSSCTVTLEGTDAQVEVLGTTLTFSGTQDGRASLGVAGANVSCAEGESVTAGPLDLECTSVTEDAVELTASLG
;
A
#
# COMPACT_ATOMS: atom_id res chain seq x y z
N MET A 1 7.19 -52.72 9.12
CA MET A 1 7.33 -51.34 9.64
C MET A 1 5.95 -50.91 10.11
N SER A 2 5.75 -50.92 11.44
CA SER A 2 4.48 -50.56 12.07
C SER A 2 4.42 -49.03 12.20
N ALA A 3 3.44 -48.38 11.59
CA ALA A 3 3.13 -46.98 11.88
C ALA A 3 1.86 -46.92 12.75
N THR A 4 2.07 -46.31 13.90
CA THR A 4 1.22 -46.22 15.09
C THR A 4 0.01 -45.31 14.88
N ASN A 5 -1.07 -45.63 15.62
CA ASN A 5 -2.32 -44.91 15.73
C ASN A 5 -2.34 -44.17 17.08
N SER A 6 -2.63 -42.86 17.13
CA SER A 6 -3.51 -42.30 18.17
C SER A 6 -3.75 -40.80 18.09
N ARG A 7 -5.01 -40.48 18.39
CA ARG A 7 -5.65 -39.17 18.55
C ARG A 7 -5.08 -38.42 19.76
N SER A 8 -5.01 -37.09 19.68
CA SER A 8 -5.03 -36.18 20.85
C SER A 8 -5.51 -34.79 20.41
N ARG A 9 -6.82 -34.53 20.52
CA ARG A 9 -7.47 -33.68 21.56
C ARG A 9 -7.37 -32.17 21.26
N LEU A 10 -8.50 -31.64 20.79
CA LEU A 10 -8.88 -30.22 20.83
C LEU A 10 -8.97 -29.76 22.31
N ALA A 11 -8.32 -28.66 22.69
CA ALA A 11 -8.69 -27.88 23.88
C ALA A 11 -8.04 -26.48 23.88
N ALA A 12 -8.91 -25.47 23.81
CA ALA A 12 -8.81 -24.08 24.29
C ALA A 12 -7.43 -23.51 24.70
N GLY A 13 -6.91 -22.60 23.89
CA GLY A 13 -5.92 -21.60 24.30
C GLY A 13 -6.58 -20.22 24.45
N LEU A 14 -6.93 -19.84 25.67
CA LEU A 14 -7.23 -18.46 26.05
C LEU A 14 -5.90 -17.69 26.09
N PHE A 15 -5.54 -17.03 24.99
CA PHE A 15 -4.41 -16.11 24.98
C PHE A 15 -4.87 -14.73 25.45
N ALA A 16 -4.32 -14.32 26.59
CA ALA A 16 -4.47 -13.00 27.18
C ALA A 16 -3.89 -11.93 26.26
N CYS A 17 -4.66 -10.86 26.03
CA CYS A 17 -4.21 -9.64 25.39
C CYS A 17 -3.09 -8.98 26.20
N GLY A 18 -1.85 -9.13 25.73
CA GLY A 18 -0.67 -8.43 26.24
C GLY A 18 -0.29 -7.29 25.31
N LEU A 19 -0.30 -6.07 25.84
CA LEU A 19 0.07 -4.82 25.18
C LEU A 19 1.46 -4.90 24.52
N GLY A 20 1.48 -4.72 23.20
CA GLY A 20 2.72 -4.61 22.43
C GLY A 20 2.52 -4.38 20.94
N LEU A 21 1.31 -4.00 20.50
CA LEU A 21 1.08 -3.62 19.12
C LEU A 21 1.30 -2.11 19.00
N LEU A 22 2.55 -1.70 18.85
CA LEU A 22 2.81 -0.78 17.73
C LEU A 22 2.45 -1.59 16.50
N THR A 23 1.16 -1.53 16.16
CA THR A 23 0.57 -2.07 14.94
C THR A 23 1.35 -1.44 13.78
N GLY A 24 2.42 -2.11 13.37
CA GLY A 24 2.84 -2.14 11.99
C GLY A 24 1.64 -2.69 11.23
N CYS A 25 0.77 -1.77 10.84
CA CYS A 25 -0.38 -1.98 9.99
C CYS A 25 0.12 -2.60 8.68
N THR A 26 0.26 -3.93 8.63
CA THR A 26 0.34 -4.66 7.35
C THR A 26 -1.07 -4.69 6.75
N PHE A 27 -1.57 -3.51 6.39
CA PHE A 27 -2.71 -3.36 5.48
C PHE A 27 -2.12 -3.35 4.08
N GLY A 28 -1.62 -4.50 3.65
CA GLY A 28 -1.12 -4.68 2.31
C GLY A 28 -2.00 -5.68 1.60
N SER A 29 -3.00 -5.19 0.87
CA SER A 29 -3.44 -5.86 -0.37
C SER A 29 -2.18 -6.28 -1.13
N GLU A 30 -2.23 -7.37 -1.90
CA GLU A 30 -1.06 -8.05 -2.49
C GLU A 30 -0.08 -7.16 -3.32
N ASN A 31 -0.42 -5.88 -3.50
CA ASN A 31 0.30 -4.85 -4.25
C ASN A 31 0.80 -3.64 -3.43
N VAL A 32 0.70 -3.63 -2.10
CA VAL A 32 1.03 -2.48 -1.24
C VAL A 32 2.05 -2.88 -0.16
N GLN A 33 3.22 -2.26 -0.17
CA GLN A 33 4.29 -2.50 0.79
C GLN A 33 4.52 -1.26 1.65
N CYS A 34 3.96 -1.26 2.86
CA CYS A 34 4.03 -0.14 3.80
C CYS A 34 5.03 -0.37 4.94
N SER A 35 5.92 0.60 5.10
CA SER A 35 6.79 0.86 6.25
C SER A 35 6.17 1.94 7.15
N PRO A 36 6.67 2.16 8.39
CA PRO A 36 6.06 3.10 9.35
C PRO A 36 5.85 4.53 8.85
N SER A 37 6.62 4.99 7.87
CA SER A 37 6.55 6.34 7.32
C SER A 37 6.53 6.40 5.78
N SER A 38 6.57 5.26 5.10
CA SER A 38 6.63 5.20 3.63
C SER A 38 5.89 3.97 3.11
N CYS A 39 5.20 4.10 1.98
CA CYS A 39 4.50 3.00 1.34
C CYS A 39 4.81 2.99 -0.14
N THR A 40 5.27 1.86 -0.66
CA THR A 40 5.41 1.64 -2.09
C THR A 40 4.17 0.92 -2.59
N VAL A 41 3.60 1.44 -3.67
CA VAL A 41 2.34 0.96 -4.22
C VAL A 41 2.42 0.97 -5.73
N THR A 42 1.90 -0.09 -6.32
CA THR A 42 1.65 -0.14 -7.75
C THR A 42 0.14 0.03 -7.96
N LEU A 43 -0.25 0.90 -8.88
CA LEU A 43 -1.64 1.15 -9.24
C LEU A 43 -1.78 0.80 -10.72
N GLU A 44 -2.62 -0.19 -11.01
CA GLU A 44 -2.87 -0.67 -12.36
C GLU A 44 -4.34 -0.47 -12.70
N GLY A 45 -4.61 0.06 -13.90
CA GLY A 45 -5.95 0.37 -14.37
C GLY A 45 -6.43 1.77 -14.00
N THR A 46 -7.31 2.31 -14.84
CA THR A 46 -7.92 3.62 -14.65
C THR A 46 -8.86 3.61 -13.43
N ASP A 47 -8.83 4.70 -12.65
CA ASP A 47 -9.60 4.89 -11.42
C ASP A 47 -9.25 3.91 -10.28
N ALA A 48 -8.04 3.34 -10.31
CA ALA A 48 -7.51 2.54 -9.22
C ALA A 48 -7.40 3.39 -7.95
N GLN A 49 -7.92 2.89 -6.83
CA GLN A 49 -8.00 3.60 -5.56
C GLN A 49 -7.34 2.78 -4.46
N VAL A 50 -6.55 3.43 -3.63
CA VAL A 50 -5.87 2.80 -2.50
C VAL A 50 -5.76 3.78 -1.34
N GLU A 51 -5.85 3.27 -0.12
CA GLU A 51 -5.61 4.07 1.07
C GLU A 51 -4.18 3.84 1.56
N VAL A 52 -3.41 4.91 1.67
CA VAL A 52 -2.00 4.89 2.08
C VAL A 52 -1.81 5.87 3.22
N LEU A 53 -1.32 5.38 4.36
CA LEU A 53 -1.07 6.20 5.56
C LEU A 53 -2.31 7.01 5.99
N GLY A 54 -3.53 6.46 5.77
CA GLY A 54 -4.81 7.13 6.07
C GLY A 54 -5.24 8.20 5.06
N THR A 55 -4.55 8.30 3.92
CA THR A 55 -4.90 9.19 2.80
C THR A 55 -5.33 8.36 1.60
N THR A 56 -6.47 8.70 1.02
CA THR A 56 -6.91 8.08 -0.24
C THR A 56 -6.08 8.62 -1.40
N LEU A 57 -5.40 7.71 -2.08
CA LEU A 57 -4.78 7.91 -3.37
C LEU A 57 -5.67 7.34 -4.47
N THR A 58 -5.75 8.04 -5.59
CA THR A 58 -6.52 7.63 -6.77
C THR A 58 -5.65 7.81 -7.99
N PHE A 59 -5.53 6.79 -8.83
CA PHE A 59 -4.85 6.90 -10.11
C PHE A 59 -5.90 7.04 -11.21
N SER A 60 -5.92 8.21 -11.86
CA SER A 60 -6.86 8.51 -12.94
C SER A 60 -6.31 8.11 -14.32
N GLY A 61 -5.12 7.50 -14.37
CA GLY A 61 -4.44 7.13 -15.60
C GLY A 61 -3.27 8.04 -15.95
N THR A 62 -2.68 7.78 -17.11
CA THR A 62 -1.51 8.48 -17.60
C THR A 62 -1.90 9.42 -18.74
N GLN A 63 -1.49 10.68 -18.69
CA GLN A 63 -1.76 11.68 -19.72
C GLN A 63 -0.46 12.39 -20.09
N ASP A 64 -0.16 12.47 -21.39
CA ASP A 64 1.08 13.08 -21.91
C ASP A 64 2.37 12.48 -21.30
N GLY A 65 2.35 11.18 -20.95
CA GLY A 65 3.46 10.48 -20.29
C GLY A 65 3.63 10.80 -18.80
N ARG A 66 2.61 11.41 -18.17
CA ARG A 66 2.58 11.74 -16.75
C ARG A 66 1.41 11.03 -16.05
N ALA A 67 1.68 10.43 -14.89
CA ALA A 67 0.64 9.81 -14.08
C ALA A 67 -0.22 10.90 -13.43
N SER A 68 -1.53 10.81 -13.58
CA SER A 68 -2.50 11.67 -12.90
C SER A 68 -2.98 11.01 -11.62
N LEU A 69 -2.71 11.66 -10.50
CA LEU A 69 -2.93 11.13 -9.16
C LEU A 69 -3.82 12.08 -8.35
N GLY A 70 -4.88 11.55 -7.77
CA GLY A 70 -5.70 12.20 -6.74
C GLY A 70 -5.18 11.86 -5.35
N VAL A 71 -5.00 12.87 -4.50
CA VAL A 71 -4.51 12.74 -3.12
C VAL A 71 -5.40 13.56 -2.21
N ALA A 72 -6.14 12.91 -1.31
CA ALA A 72 -7.11 13.59 -0.44
C ALA A 72 -8.09 14.52 -1.19
N GLY A 73 -8.43 14.18 -2.45
CA GLY A 73 -9.28 14.98 -3.32
C GLY A 73 -8.59 16.11 -4.11
N ALA A 74 -7.27 16.30 -3.95
CA ALA A 74 -6.46 17.17 -4.80
C ALA A 74 -5.84 16.37 -5.96
N ASN A 75 -5.88 16.90 -7.19
CA ASN A 75 -5.27 16.23 -8.33
C ASN A 75 -3.86 16.78 -8.59
N VAL A 76 -2.88 15.91 -8.71
CA VAL A 76 -1.49 16.19 -9.03
C VAL A 76 -1.04 15.32 -10.20
N SER A 77 0.04 15.71 -10.85
CA SER A 77 0.63 14.95 -11.94
C SER A 77 2.13 14.80 -11.71
N CYS A 78 2.67 13.60 -11.89
CA CYS A 78 4.10 13.31 -11.79
C CYS A 78 4.59 12.60 -13.06
N ALA A 79 5.85 12.84 -13.42
CA ALA A 79 6.56 12.02 -14.41
C ALA A 79 7.36 10.90 -13.73
N GLU A 80 7.82 9.92 -14.51
CA GLU A 80 8.76 8.91 -14.02
C GLU A 80 10.06 9.57 -13.50
N GLY A 81 10.48 9.17 -12.30
CA GLY A 81 11.61 9.74 -11.57
C GLY A 81 11.34 11.12 -10.94
N GLU A 82 10.10 11.62 -11.00
CA GLU A 82 9.70 12.89 -10.43
C GLU A 82 9.07 12.71 -9.04
N SER A 83 9.43 13.61 -8.13
CA SER A 83 8.84 13.68 -6.79
C SER A 83 7.93 14.91 -6.69
N VAL A 84 6.70 14.72 -6.23
CA VAL A 84 5.71 15.77 -6.07
C VAL A 84 5.10 15.72 -4.67
N THR A 85 4.98 16.87 -4.03
CA THR A 85 4.31 16.96 -2.72
C THR A 85 2.83 17.22 -2.92
N ALA A 86 1.99 16.39 -2.32
CA ALA A 86 0.54 16.46 -2.38
C ALA A 86 -0.06 16.43 -0.97
N GLY A 87 -0.34 17.62 -0.44
CA GLY A 87 -0.83 17.78 0.93
C GLY A 87 0.25 17.40 1.94
N PRO A 88 0.00 16.44 2.86
CA PRO A 88 0.97 15.97 3.86
C PRO A 88 1.87 14.84 3.35
N LEU A 89 1.71 14.42 2.10
CA LEU A 89 2.45 13.30 1.51
C LEU A 89 3.40 13.80 0.42
N ASP A 90 4.60 13.26 0.40
CA ASP A 90 5.50 13.28 -0.74
C ASP A 90 5.30 12.01 -1.56
N LEU A 91 5.07 12.18 -2.86
CA LEU A 91 4.89 11.09 -3.81
C LEU A 91 6.06 11.08 -4.78
N GLU A 92 6.76 9.96 -4.87
CA GLU A 92 7.81 9.70 -5.84
C GLU A 92 7.30 8.67 -6.86
N CYS A 93 7.21 9.06 -8.13
CA CYS A 93 6.74 8.16 -9.17
C CYS A 93 7.95 7.44 -9.77
N THR A 94 8.19 6.21 -9.35
CA THR A 94 9.38 5.43 -9.73
C THR A 94 9.25 4.86 -11.14
N SER A 95 8.04 4.50 -11.56
CA SER A 95 7.77 4.09 -12.94
C SER A 95 6.37 4.49 -13.39
N VAL A 96 6.25 4.99 -14.61
CA VAL A 96 4.97 5.41 -15.20
C VAL A 96 4.80 4.73 -16.55
N THR A 97 3.77 3.91 -16.69
CA THR A 97 3.42 3.24 -17.95
C THR A 97 2.09 3.77 -18.49
N GLU A 98 1.59 3.20 -19.60
CA GLU A 98 0.34 3.63 -20.23
C GLU A 98 -0.89 3.37 -19.34
N ASP A 99 -0.85 2.30 -18.54
CA ASP A 99 -1.99 1.82 -17.75
C ASP A 99 -1.64 1.46 -16.30
N ALA A 100 -0.37 1.63 -15.91
CA ALA A 100 0.08 1.41 -14.55
C ALA A 100 1.05 2.52 -14.09
N VAL A 101 1.13 2.70 -12.78
CA VAL A 101 2.12 3.55 -12.13
C VAL A 101 2.65 2.85 -10.88
N GLU A 102 3.96 2.83 -10.74
CA GLU A 102 4.64 2.49 -9.49
C GLU A 102 5.07 3.79 -8.81
N LEU A 103 4.70 3.93 -7.55
CA LEU A 103 5.03 5.10 -6.76
C LEU A 103 5.32 4.76 -5.31
N THR A 104 6.13 5.60 -4.67
CA THR A 104 6.40 5.57 -3.25
C THR A 104 5.83 6.83 -2.60
N ALA A 105 4.95 6.65 -1.63
CA ALA A 105 4.38 7.72 -0.83
C ALA A 105 5.06 7.76 0.54
N SER A 106 5.43 8.94 1.03
CA SER A 106 6.00 9.16 2.36
C SER A 106 5.41 10.38 3.04
N LEU A 107 5.45 10.43 4.37
CA LEU A 107 5.08 11.63 5.11
C LEU A 107 6.20 12.68 4.98
N GLY A 108 5.84 13.88 4.54
CA GLY A 108 6.75 15.04 4.40
C GLY A 108 6.97 15.83 5.69
#